data_AF-A0A3L6E964-F1
#
_entry.id   AF-A0A3L6E964-F1
#
_cell.length_a   1.000
_cell.length_b   1.000
_cell.length_c   1.000
_cell.angle_alpha   90.00
_cell.angle_beta   90.00
_cell.angle_gamma   90.00
#
_symmetry.space_group_name_H-M   'P 1'
#
loop_
_entity.id
_entity.type
_entity.pdbx_description
1 polymer ?
#
loop_
_entity_poly.entity_id
_entity_poly.type
_entity_poly.pdbx_seq_one_letter_code
_entity_poly.pdbx_strand_id
1 'polypeptide(L)'
;MTELYVDYIRSRAGNEITIEHHYRYDIFTSAVDQQAQELNHRFSEQVTELLILCASLDPKNSFNSLKINDVCSLASKFYPTDFSEQERSTLRLQLQHYEFDVPTNSKFQNLTTVANLCRRLAETRKSDECYLIDRLYTILYLI
;
A
#
# COMPACT_ATOMS: atom_id res chain seq x y z
N MET A 1 -4.89 5.05 -64.26
CA MET A 1 -5.76 4.40 -63.24
C MET A 1 -4.97 4.02 -61.98
N THR A 2 -3.70 3.66 -62.08
CA THR A 2 -2.80 3.33 -60.95
C THR A 2 -2.28 4.54 -60.16
N GLU A 3 -2.01 5.68 -60.78
CA GLU A 3 -1.55 6.89 -60.08
C GLU A 3 -2.57 7.45 -59.08
N LEU A 4 -3.84 7.51 -59.45
CA LEU A 4 -4.94 7.94 -58.56
C LEU A 4 -5.09 7.05 -57.32
N TYR A 5 -4.83 5.74 -57.46
CA TYR A 5 -4.90 4.79 -56.36
C TYR A 5 -3.71 4.93 -55.40
N VAL A 6 -2.51 5.17 -55.95
CA VAL A 6 -1.30 5.41 -55.15
C VAL A 6 -1.40 6.75 -54.40
N ASP A 7 -1.91 7.81 -55.02
CA ASP A 7 -2.13 9.09 -54.35
C ASP A 7 -3.25 9.02 -53.30
N TYR A 8 -4.30 8.23 -53.55
CA TYR A 8 -5.33 7.97 -52.55
C TYR A 8 -4.77 7.26 -51.30
N ILE A 9 -3.92 6.24 -51.48
CA ILE A 9 -3.26 5.56 -50.36
C ILE A 9 -2.29 6.51 -49.65
N ARG A 10 -1.50 7.30 -50.38
CA ARG A 10 -0.50 8.21 -49.82
C ARG A 10 -1.15 9.37 -49.04
N SER A 11 -2.31 9.86 -49.49
CA SER A 11 -3.11 10.87 -48.78
C SER A 11 -3.75 10.33 -47.49
N ARG A 12 -4.06 9.03 -47.41
CA ARG A 12 -4.58 8.40 -46.18
C ARG A 12 -3.50 7.89 -45.23
N ALA A 13 -2.32 7.50 -45.72
CA ALA A 13 -1.24 6.97 -44.88
C ALA A 13 -0.77 7.98 -43.81
N GLY A 14 -0.73 9.28 -44.13
CA GLY A 14 -0.47 10.35 -43.15
C GLY A 14 -1.57 10.49 -42.09
N ASN A 15 -2.83 10.30 -42.50
CA ASN A 15 -3.98 10.32 -41.60
C ASN A 15 -4.08 9.06 -40.74
N GLU A 16 -3.70 7.88 -41.23
CA GLU A 16 -3.66 6.64 -40.42
C GLU A 16 -2.64 6.74 -39.29
N ILE A 17 -1.44 7.26 -39.55
CA ILE A 17 -0.44 7.51 -38.50
C ILE A 17 -0.99 8.53 -37.48
N THR A 18 -1.72 9.55 -37.95
CA THR A 18 -2.31 10.58 -37.09
C THR A 18 -3.49 10.06 -36.26
N ILE A 19 -4.33 9.20 -36.84
CA ILE A 19 -5.45 8.53 -36.16
C ILE A 19 -4.92 7.50 -35.17
N GLU A 20 -3.96 6.67 -35.58
CA GLU A 20 -3.31 5.72 -34.68
C GLU A 20 -2.67 6.44 -33.49
N HIS A 21 -1.92 7.51 -33.74
CA HIS A 21 -1.34 8.34 -32.68
C HIS A 21 -2.41 8.95 -31.78
N HIS A 22 -3.50 9.46 -32.34
CA HIS A 22 -4.61 10.01 -31.57
C HIS A 22 -5.23 8.98 -30.61
N TYR A 23 -5.55 7.78 -31.09
CA TYR A 23 -6.16 6.75 -30.24
C TYR A 23 -5.15 6.09 -29.29
N ARG A 24 -3.92 5.80 -29.74
CA ARG A 24 -2.91 5.11 -28.92
C ARG A 24 -2.21 6.02 -27.93
N TYR A 25 -2.02 7.28 -28.27
CA TYR A 25 -1.24 8.21 -27.46
C TYR A 25 -2.14 9.26 -26.82
N ASP A 26 -2.91 10.04 -27.59
CA ASP A 26 -3.69 11.15 -27.01
C ASP A 26 -4.80 10.64 -26.07
N ILE A 27 -5.62 9.69 -26.54
CA ILE A 27 -6.71 9.13 -25.72
C ILE A 27 -6.17 8.33 -24.55
N PHE A 28 -5.12 7.52 -24.75
CA PHE A 28 -4.50 6.76 -23.68
C PHE A 28 -3.90 7.67 -22.61
N THR A 29 -3.13 8.68 -23.01
CA THR A 29 -2.51 9.65 -22.09
C THR A 29 -3.58 10.45 -21.38
N SER A 30 -4.62 10.89 -22.07
CA SER A 30 -5.76 11.58 -21.46
C SER A 30 -6.47 10.70 -20.43
N ALA A 31 -6.66 9.41 -20.69
CA ALA A 31 -7.24 8.48 -19.73
C ALA A 31 -6.33 8.27 -18.51
N VAL A 32 -5.01 8.17 -18.70
CA VAL A 32 -4.03 8.09 -17.60
C VAL A 32 -4.04 9.35 -16.76
N ASP A 33 -4.02 10.53 -17.38
CA ASP A 33 -4.06 11.82 -16.69
C ASP A 33 -5.35 11.98 -15.88
N GLN A 34 -6.50 11.57 -16.43
CA GLN A 34 -7.78 11.57 -15.71
C GLN A 34 -7.74 10.62 -14.51
N GLN A 35 -7.20 9.42 -14.66
CA GLN A 35 -7.06 8.48 -13.54
C GLN A 35 -6.11 9.02 -12.46
N ALA A 36 -4.98 9.62 -12.87
CA ALA A 36 -4.04 10.23 -11.94
C ALA A 36 -4.66 11.41 -11.20
N GLN A 37 -5.41 12.27 -11.89
CA GLN A 37 -6.12 13.39 -11.29
C GLN A 37 -7.18 12.92 -10.29
N GLU A 38 -7.97 11.90 -10.64
CA GLU A 38 -8.97 11.33 -9.76
C GLU A 38 -8.34 10.69 -8.51
N LEU A 39 -7.22 9.97 -8.67
CA LEU A 39 -6.45 9.43 -7.55
C LEU A 39 -5.92 10.54 -6.65
N ASN A 40 -5.31 11.58 -7.21
CA ASN A 40 -4.79 12.72 -6.45
C ASN A 40 -5.91 13.52 -5.77
N HIS A 41 -7.13 13.52 -6.33
CA HIS A 41 -8.28 14.13 -5.72
C HIS A 41 -8.83 13.31 -4.54
N ARG A 42 -8.85 11.98 -4.68
CA ARG A 42 -9.34 11.06 -3.64
C ARG A 42 -8.35 10.85 -2.50
N PHE A 43 -7.06 10.80 -2.80
CA PHE A 43 -5.99 10.54 -1.85
C PHE A 43 -5.14 11.80 -1.69
N SER A 44 -5.38 12.53 -0.60
CA SER A 44 -4.47 13.61 -0.22
C SER A 44 -3.08 13.05 0.07
N GLU A 45 -2.08 13.92 0.08
CA GLU A 45 -0.70 13.55 0.47
C GLU A 45 -0.68 12.85 1.84
N GLN A 46 -1.49 13.33 2.79
CA GLN A 46 -1.61 12.74 4.14
C GLN A 46 -2.22 11.33 4.11
N VAL A 47 -3.29 11.10 3.33
CA VAL A 47 -3.89 9.76 3.20
C VAL A 47 -2.93 8.81 2.49
N THR A 48 -2.19 9.32 1.51
CA THR A 48 -1.17 8.53 0.79
C THR A 48 -0.03 8.12 1.73
N GLU A 49 0.49 9.05 2.53
CA GLU A 49 1.50 8.74 3.55
C GLU A 49 0.97 7.71 4.56
N LEU A 50 -0.25 7.89 5.06
CA LEU A 50 -0.90 6.93 5.96
C LEU A 50 -0.92 5.52 5.36
N LEU A 51 -1.38 5.37 4.12
CA LEU A 51 -1.47 4.07 3.44
C LEU A 51 -0.09 3.42 3.23
N ILE A 52 0.93 4.23 2.89
CA ILE A 52 2.31 3.74 2.75
C ILE A 52 2.85 3.22 4.09
N LEU A 53 2.60 3.93 5.19
CA LEU A 53 3.02 3.48 6.52
C LEU A 53 2.25 2.23 6.96
N CYS A 54 0.95 2.13 6.68
CA CYS A 54 0.14 0.94 6.94
C CYS A 54 0.64 -0.31 6.20
N ALA A 55 1.21 -0.14 5.00
CA ALA A 55 1.80 -1.27 4.25
C ALA A 55 2.98 -1.93 4.99
N SER A 56 3.60 -1.21 5.94
CA SER A 56 4.66 -1.77 6.80
C SER A 56 4.14 -2.73 7.87
N LEU A 57 2.81 -2.91 7.99
CA LEU A 57 2.16 -3.85 8.90
C LEU A 57 1.59 -5.08 8.17
N ASP A 58 1.92 -5.28 6.88
CA ASP A 58 1.45 -6.44 6.13
C ASP A 58 1.99 -7.76 6.74
N PRO A 59 1.12 -8.67 7.21
CA PRO A 59 1.55 -9.94 7.77
C PRO A 59 2.09 -10.94 6.74
N LYS A 60 1.95 -10.67 5.43
CA LYS A 60 2.41 -11.57 4.38
C LYS A 60 3.91 -11.84 4.43
N ASN A 61 4.29 -13.00 3.90
CA ASN A 61 5.68 -13.44 3.79
C ASN A 61 6.45 -13.33 5.12
N SER A 62 5.78 -13.69 6.22
CA SER A 62 6.34 -13.65 7.56
C SER A 62 6.88 -12.26 7.93
N PHE A 63 6.08 -11.23 7.63
CA PHE A 63 6.36 -9.82 7.98
C PHE A 63 7.60 -9.24 7.32
N ASN A 64 7.98 -9.71 6.12
CA ASN A 64 9.13 -9.17 5.38
C ASN A 64 9.00 -7.66 5.05
N SER A 65 7.78 -7.13 5.04
CA SER A 65 7.51 -5.71 4.83
C SER A 65 7.60 -4.86 6.10
N LEU A 66 7.85 -5.47 7.26
CA LEU A 66 7.91 -4.77 8.54
C LEU A 66 9.06 -3.75 8.56
N LYS A 67 8.69 -2.49 8.78
CA LYS A 67 9.63 -1.38 8.96
C LYS A 67 9.30 -0.67 10.26
N ILE A 68 10.08 -0.96 11.30
CA ILE A 68 9.81 -0.47 12.66
C ILE A 68 9.66 1.06 12.71
N ASN A 69 10.51 1.79 11.99
CA ASN A 69 10.44 3.25 11.96
C ASN A 69 9.16 3.77 11.31
N ASP A 70 8.68 3.10 10.27
CA ASP A 70 7.45 3.48 9.57
C ASP A 70 6.23 3.22 10.48
N VAL A 71 6.21 2.10 11.19
CA VAL A 71 5.16 1.79 12.18
C VAL A 71 5.19 2.77 13.37
N CYS A 72 6.37 3.17 13.84
CA CYS A 72 6.47 4.20 14.88
C CYS A 72 6.04 5.59 14.37
N SER A 73 6.34 5.90 13.10
CA SER A 73 5.87 7.12 12.44
C SER A 73 4.34 7.13 12.36
N LEU A 74 3.72 5.99 12.06
CA LEU A 74 2.26 5.83 12.03
C LEU A 74 1.63 6.20 13.39
N ALA A 75 2.11 5.58 14.48
CA ALA A 75 1.61 5.85 15.83
C ALA A 75 1.83 7.32 16.27
N SER A 76 2.96 7.91 15.89
CA SER A 76 3.30 9.28 16.32
C SER A 76 2.66 10.39 15.50
N LYS A 77 2.53 10.21 14.18
CA LYS A 77 2.00 11.23 13.26
C LYS A 77 0.48 11.16 13.12
N PHE A 78 -0.08 9.94 13.00
CA PHE A 78 -1.49 9.76 12.65
C PHE A 78 -2.38 9.40 13.84
N TYR A 79 -1.81 8.77 14.88
CA TYR A 79 -2.55 8.40 16.10
C TYR A 79 -1.95 8.99 17.38
N PRO A 80 -1.62 10.29 17.41
CA PRO A 80 -0.92 10.87 18.56
C PRO A 80 -1.74 10.86 19.85
N THR A 81 -3.07 10.81 19.73
CA THR A 81 -4.03 10.74 20.84
C THR A 81 -4.18 9.32 21.39
N ASP A 82 -3.93 8.31 20.57
CA ASP A 82 -4.07 6.91 20.96
C ASP A 82 -2.79 6.37 21.62
N PHE A 83 -1.62 6.97 21.33
CA PHE A 83 -0.34 6.54 21.87
C PHE A 83 0.37 7.67 22.61
N SER A 84 0.57 7.50 23.92
CA SER A 84 1.46 8.34 24.73
C SER A 84 2.93 8.21 24.30
N GLU A 85 3.78 9.15 24.70
CA GLU A 85 5.21 9.12 24.37
C GLU A 85 5.92 7.88 24.93
N GLN A 86 5.52 7.46 26.15
CA GLN A 86 6.01 6.23 26.76
C GLN A 86 5.57 5.00 25.97
N GLU A 87 4.28 4.91 25.60
CA GLU A 87 3.77 3.82 24.78
C GLU A 87 4.45 3.75 23.42
N ARG A 88 4.79 4.88 22.78
CA ARG A 88 5.54 4.86 21.50
C ARG A 88 6.93 4.26 21.66
N SER A 89 7.59 4.51 22.80
CA SER A 89 8.88 3.91 23.11
C SER A 89 8.74 2.41 23.37
N THR A 90 7.70 2.00 24.10
CA THR A 90 7.38 0.59 24.35
C THR A 90 6.97 -0.15 23.06
N LEU A 91 6.23 0.50 22.16
CA LEU A 91 5.83 -0.04 20.87
C LEU A 91 7.07 -0.40 20.04
N ARG A 92 8.08 0.48 20.00
CA ARG A 92 9.34 0.19 19.30
C ARG A 92 10.02 -1.06 19.86
N LEU A 93 10.07 -1.21 21.19
CA LEU A 93 10.65 -2.40 21.84
C LEU A 93 9.87 -3.67 21.50
N GLN A 94 8.54 -3.60 21.54
CA GLN A 94 7.68 -4.72 21.15
C GLN A 94 7.91 -5.11 19.68
N LEU A 95 7.99 -4.13 18.78
CA LEU A 95 8.25 -4.37 17.35
C LEU A 95 9.61 -5.01 17.11
N GLN A 96 10.65 -4.62 17.86
CA GLN A 96 11.97 -5.25 17.78
C GLN A 96 11.90 -6.72 18.19
N HIS A 97 11.25 -7.04 19.33
CA HIS A 97 11.06 -8.45 19.71
C HIS A 97 10.22 -9.22 18.68
N TYR A 98 9.19 -8.57 18.13
CA TYR A 98 8.32 -9.14 17.12
C TYR A 98 9.09 -9.52 15.84
N GLU A 99 9.98 -8.65 15.37
CA GLU A 99 10.83 -8.86 14.19
C GLU A 99 11.71 -10.12 14.30
N PHE A 100 12.19 -10.45 15.50
CA PHE A 100 13.01 -11.66 15.71
C PHE A 100 12.17 -12.92 15.94
N ASP A 101 11.12 -12.82 16.74
CA ASP A 101 10.38 -13.99 17.23
C ASP A 101 9.39 -14.56 16.23
N VAL A 102 8.79 -13.70 15.39
CA VAL A 102 7.62 -14.07 14.60
C VAL A 102 8.02 -14.80 13.32
N PRO A 103 9.06 -14.36 12.58
CA PRO A 103 9.53 -15.10 11.41
C PRO A 103 10.06 -16.49 11.74
N THR A 104 10.56 -16.70 12.95
CA THR A 104 11.10 -18.01 13.41
C THR A 104 10.02 -18.92 13.99
N ASN A 105 8.83 -18.40 14.28
CA ASN A 105 7.74 -19.16 14.88
C ASN A 105 6.84 -19.79 13.81
N SER A 106 6.73 -21.12 13.85
CA SER A 106 5.92 -21.90 12.89
C SER A 106 4.42 -21.53 12.92
N LYS A 107 3.92 -21.00 14.04
CA LYS A 107 2.50 -20.59 14.18
C LYS A 107 2.14 -19.32 13.40
N PHE A 108 3.14 -18.52 13.00
CA PHE A 108 2.95 -17.27 12.27
C PHE A 108 3.36 -17.37 10.79
N GLN A 109 3.59 -18.58 10.30
CA GLN A 109 3.89 -18.81 8.88
C GLN A 109 2.61 -18.77 8.04
N ASN A 110 2.74 -18.31 6.79
CA ASN A 110 1.66 -18.27 5.80
C ASN A 110 0.44 -17.42 6.22
N LEU A 111 0.66 -16.36 7.00
CA LEU A 111 -0.38 -15.37 7.29
C LEU A 111 -0.62 -14.50 6.05
N THR A 112 -1.87 -14.46 5.58
CA THR A 112 -2.26 -13.72 4.38
C THR A 112 -3.13 -12.50 4.67
N THR A 113 -3.70 -12.41 5.88
CA THR A 113 -4.64 -11.37 6.28
C THR A 113 -4.39 -10.92 7.71
N VAL A 114 -4.76 -9.67 8.00
CA VAL A 114 -4.73 -9.11 9.37
C VAL A 114 -5.62 -9.91 10.32
N ALA A 115 -6.79 -10.38 9.85
CA ALA A 115 -7.68 -11.21 10.67
C ALA A 115 -7.03 -12.53 11.11
N ASN A 116 -6.26 -13.18 10.22
CA ASN A 116 -5.51 -14.40 10.58
C ASN A 116 -4.42 -14.10 11.60
N LEU A 117 -3.75 -12.94 11.47
CA LEU A 117 -2.77 -12.48 12.43
C LEU A 117 -3.39 -12.26 13.81
N CYS A 118 -4.44 -11.44 13.93
CA CYS A 118 -5.09 -11.16 15.21
C CYS A 118 -5.53 -12.45 15.92
N ARG A 119 -6.07 -13.42 15.16
CA ARG A 119 -6.43 -14.74 15.69
C ARG A 119 -5.21 -15.48 16.26
N ARG A 120 -4.09 -15.51 15.54
CA ARG A 120 -2.87 -16.18 16.03
C ARG A 120 -2.26 -15.49 17.24
N LEU A 121 -2.30 -14.15 17.31
CA LEU A 121 -1.85 -13.42 18.49
C LEU A 121 -2.64 -13.80 19.74
N ALA A 122 -3.97 -13.89 19.60
CA ALA A 122 -4.84 -14.33 20.69
C ALA A 122 -4.57 -15.80 21.10
N GLU A 123 -4.44 -16.71 20.13
CA GLU A 123 -4.17 -18.14 20.40
C GLU A 123 -2.82 -18.39 21.08
N THR A 124 -1.81 -17.59 20.74
CA THR A 124 -0.45 -17.73 21.29
C THR A 124 -0.25 -16.98 22.59
N ARG A 125 -1.26 -16.22 23.05
CA ARG A 125 -1.16 -15.25 24.16
C ARG A 125 -0.07 -14.19 23.95
N LYS A 126 0.46 -14.05 22.73
CA LYS A 126 1.40 -12.97 22.38
C LYS A 126 0.71 -11.62 22.33
N SER A 127 -0.63 -11.57 22.30
CA SER A 127 -1.40 -10.33 22.49
C SER A 127 -1.02 -9.59 23.77
N ASP A 128 -0.69 -10.31 24.85
CA ASP A 128 -0.39 -9.68 26.14
C ASP A 128 1.03 -9.07 26.15
N GLU A 129 1.97 -9.73 25.45
CA GLU A 129 3.35 -9.25 25.28
C GLU A 129 3.46 -8.13 24.24
N CYS A 130 2.58 -8.15 23.22
CA CYS A 130 2.56 -7.25 22.07
C CYS A 130 1.30 -6.37 22.03
N TYR A 131 0.78 -5.97 23.20
CA TYR A 131 -0.52 -5.29 23.30
C TYR A 131 -0.61 -3.97 22.51
N LEU A 132 0.52 -3.25 22.30
CA LEU A 132 0.51 -2.01 21.51
C LEU A 132 0.48 -2.28 20.01
N ILE A 133 1.09 -3.40 19.57
CA ILE A 133 0.98 -3.86 18.18
C ILE A 133 -0.47 -4.27 17.91
N ASP A 134 -1.08 -5.03 18.81
CA ASP A 134 -2.48 -5.46 18.70
C ASP A 134 -3.45 -4.27 18.71
N ARG A 135 -3.21 -3.28 19.58
CA ARG A 135 -3.96 -2.02 19.61
C ARG A 135 -3.83 -1.25 18.29
N LEU A 136 -2.63 -1.20 17.71
CA LEU A 136 -2.41 -0.53 16.43
C LEU A 136 -3.19 -1.21 15.29
N TYR A 137 -3.16 -2.55 15.22
CA TYR A 137 -3.99 -3.29 14.26
C TYR A 137 -5.48 -3.06 14.49
N THR A 138 -5.92 -2.95 15.75
CA THR A 138 -7.32 -2.67 16.09
C THR A 138 -7.73 -1.28 15.61
N ILE A 139 -6.90 -0.25 15.82
CA ILE A 139 -7.15 1.10 15.31
C ILE A 139 -7.28 1.08 13.79
N LEU A 140 -6.36 0.41 13.09
CA LEU A 140 -6.39 0.32 11.63
C LEU A 140 -7.60 -0.45 11.07
N TYR A 141 -8.14 -1.41 11.83
CA TYR A 141 -9.33 -2.16 11.42
C TYR A 141 -10.63 -1.36 11.56
N LEU A 142 -10.63 -0.28 12.37
CA LEU A 142 -11.80 0.55 12.63
C LEU A 142 -11.98 1.72 11.64
N ILE A 143 -11.11 1.83 10.64
CA ILE A 143 -11.08 2.89 9.62
C ILE A 143 -11.61 2.32 8.30
#